data_AF-A0A5J4UST4-F1
#
_entry.id   AF-A0A5J4UST4-F1
#
_cell.length_a   1.000
_cell.length_b   1.000
_cell.length_c   1.000
_cell.angle_alpha   90.00
_cell.angle_beta   90.00
_cell.angle_gamma   90.00
#
_symmetry.space_group_name_H-M   'P 1'
#
loop_
_entity.id
_entity.type
_entity.pdbx_description
1 polymer ?
#
loop_
_entity_poly.entity_id
_entity_poly.type
_entity_poly.pdbx_seq_one_letter_code
_entity_poly.pdbx_strand_id
1 'polypeptide(L)'
;MTEKLSETILHSDLLDEPNENVKLDKIPLFVNDILSDNYEQQQTTERLVAMALHDQDCGLPISQLCLSPLVVMLKSKDEDHSQTACEGLSKLIRKSPNIQKALLKSGFIQMTTFALMEEGVPNHVQTNILVVILDLITSGADIHVMGGLLPILDKLAKEEDSQKQEITMKAQIIQTILTSKSVTVPSPSSYIQELKKKNEEQKKQIEEQKRLNEEYKKQISDLEIQIEEAKPKSGDVAFSINVPTGSYKRKDGEFTYTSTAAQYKVFPIEPVITEGIYKCEIKGNLGTGNDWFGVMKSGLVIPFESHTNTQPYAKDSIFFYAGHVYQNGKPT
;
A
#
# COMPACT_ATOMS: atom_id res chain seq x y z
N MET A 1 8.06 26.77 -27.06
CA MET A 1 7.02 27.01 -26.03
C MET A 1 7.42 26.19 -24.83
N THR A 2 7.98 26.84 -23.82
CA THR A 2 8.41 26.24 -22.56
C THR A 2 7.52 26.83 -21.48
N GLU A 3 6.62 26.02 -20.94
CA GLU A 3 5.77 26.40 -19.82
C GLU A 3 6.64 26.61 -18.59
N LYS A 4 6.54 27.82 -18.04
CA LYS A 4 7.20 28.25 -16.82
C LYS A 4 6.27 27.89 -15.65
N LEU A 5 6.58 26.81 -14.95
CA LEU A 5 5.93 26.47 -13.68
C LEU A 5 6.17 27.61 -12.69
N SER A 6 5.08 28.23 -12.26
CA SER A 6 5.12 29.29 -11.26
C SER A 6 5.24 28.66 -9.87
N GLU A 7 6.39 28.86 -9.23
CA GLU A 7 6.57 28.65 -7.80
C GLU A 7 5.58 29.56 -7.04
N THR A 8 4.61 28.96 -6.37
CA THR A 8 3.71 29.69 -5.48
C THR A 8 4.39 29.79 -4.13
N ILE A 9 5.09 30.91 -3.92
CA ILE A 9 5.59 31.32 -2.60
C ILE A 9 4.36 31.72 -1.77
N LEU A 10 3.93 30.83 -0.87
CA LEU A 10 2.89 31.16 0.11
C LEU A 10 3.54 31.89 1.27
N HIS A 11 3.30 33.21 1.31
CA HIS A 11 3.68 34.11 2.40
C HIS A 11 2.92 33.79 3.70
N SER A 12 3.61 34.09 4.80
CA SER A 12 3.36 33.93 6.23
C SER A 12 2.08 34.57 6.84
N ASP A 13 1.03 34.83 6.07
CA ASP A 13 -0.16 35.58 6.54
C ASP A 13 -1.27 34.71 7.17
N LEU A 14 -0.96 33.50 7.66
CA LEU A 14 -1.93 32.59 8.30
C LEU A 14 -1.78 32.50 9.83
N LEU A 15 -1.04 33.43 10.44
CA LEU A 15 -0.62 33.32 11.84
C LEU A 15 -1.68 33.71 12.89
N ASP A 16 -2.81 34.33 12.50
CA ASP A 16 -3.77 34.94 13.43
C ASP A 16 -5.17 34.28 13.53
N GLU A 17 -5.43 33.11 12.93
CA GLU A 17 -6.75 32.47 13.09
C GLU A 17 -6.88 31.66 14.40
N PRO A 18 -7.91 31.95 15.23
CA PRO A 18 -8.16 31.20 16.46
C PRO A 18 -8.80 29.86 16.14
N ASN A 19 -8.08 28.77 16.43
CA ASN A 19 -8.58 27.47 16.86
C ASN A 19 -9.95 26.99 16.32
N GLU A 20 -10.20 27.06 15.02
CA GLU A 20 -11.38 26.48 14.39
C GLU A 20 -10.99 25.42 13.34
N ASN A 21 -11.36 24.17 13.65
CA ASN A 21 -11.26 22.97 12.81
C ASN A 21 -9.84 22.59 12.34
N VAL A 22 -9.17 21.80 13.19
CA VAL A 22 -7.92 21.10 12.89
C VAL A 22 -8.08 20.22 11.64
N LYS A 23 -7.60 20.70 10.50
CA LYS A 23 -7.52 19.90 9.26
C LYS A 23 -6.32 18.96 9.37
N LEU A 24 -6.57 17.65 9.51
CA LEU A 24 -5.54 16.60 9.58
C LEU A 24 -4.55 16.65 8.41
N ASP A 25 -4.98 17.16 7.26
CA ASP A 25 -4.15 17.37 6.06
C ASP A 25 -2.97 18.33 6.29
N LYS A 26 -2.97 19.10 7.38
CA LYS A 26 -1.89 20.02 7.74
C LYS A 26 -0.77 19.37 8.58
N ILE A 27 -0.96 18.16 9.10
CA ILE A 27 0.06 17.47 9.93
C ILE A 27 1.40 17.32 9.19
N PRO A 28 1.45 16.90 7.91
CA PRO A 28 2.71 16.79 7.18
C PRO A 28 3.43 18.14 7.01
N LEU A 29 2.69 19.25 6.89
CA LEU A 29 3.26 20.58 6.80
C LEU A 29 3.90 20.98 8.12
N PHE A 30 3.20 20.79 9.25
CA PHE A 30 3.76 21.07 10.57
C PHE A 30 4.97 20.19 10.91
N VAL A 31 4.97 18.93 10.46
CA VAL A 31 6.13 18.04 10.61
C VAL A 31 7.33 18.58 9.85
N ASN A 32 7.15 19.04 8.61
CA ASN A 32 8.24 19.65 7.83
C ASN A 32 8.72 20.94 8.46
N ASP A 33 7.82 21.77 8.96
CA ASP A 33 8.15 23.04 9.61
C ASP A 33 8.93 22.80 10.92
N ILE A 34 8.58 21.76 11.69
CA ILE A 34 9.34 21.36 12.89
C ILE A 34 10.73 20.85 12.54
N LEU A 35 10.89 20.17 11.41
CA LEU A 35 12.20 19.64 11.00
C LEU A 35 13.06 20.68 10.27
N SER A 36 12.49 21.82 9.89
CA SER A 36 13.22 22.97 9.36
C SER A 36 13.69 23.90 10.48
N ASP A 37 14.87 24.51 10.33
CA ASP A 37 15.44 25.49 11.29
C ASP A 37 14.72 26.86 11.24
N ASN A 38 13.39 26.85 11.38
CA ASN A 38 12.55 28.05 11.34
C ASN A 38 12.32 28.62 12.74
N TYR A 39 12.30 29.95 12.86
CA TYR A 39 12.14 30.68 14.13
C TYR A 39 10.79 30.43 14.84
N GLU A 40 9.78 29.90 14.14
CA GLU A 40 8.43 29.64 14.68
C GLU A 40 8.20 28.21 15.19
N GLN A 41 9.27 27.43 15.37
CA GLN A 41 9.20 26.00 15.73
C GLN A 41 8.46 25.72 17.05
N GLN A 42 8.57 26.63 18.04
CA GLN A 42 7.84 26.51 19.31
C GLN A 42 6.32 26.56 19.09
N GLN A 43 5.83 27.53 18.30
CA GLN A 43 4.41 27.68 18.01
C GLN A 43 3.86 26.49 17.19
N THR A 44 4.66 25.99 16.24
CA THR A 44 4.32 24.78 15.46
C THR A 44 4.27 23.54 16.34
N THR A 45 5.20 23.40 17.29
CA THR A 45 5.22 22.30 18.25
C THR A 45 4.01 22.34 19.18
N GLU A 46 3.65 23.52 19.70
CA GLU A 46 2.47 23.70 20.54
C GLU A 46 1.18 23.34 19.80
N ARG A 47 1.07 23.73 18.52
CA ARG A 47 -0.05 23.35 17.65
C ARG A 47 -0.11 21.84 17.45
N LEU A 48 1.01 21.20 17.11
CA LEU A 48 1.08 19.74 16.95
C LEU A 48 0.68 19.00 18.23
N VAL A 49 1.13 19.48 19.39
CA VAL A 49 0.76 18.94 20.70
C VAL A 49 -0.73 19.14 20.97
N ALA A 50 -1.29 20.32 20.67
CA ALA A 50 -2.73 20.55 20.81
C ALA A 50 -3.56 19.60 19.92
N MET A 51 -3.12 19.38 18.67
CA MET A 51 -3.78 18.45 17.75
C MET A 51 -3.76 17.01 18.29
N ALA A 52 -2.61 16.55 18.79
CA ALA A 52 -2.47 15.22 19.37
C ALA A 52 -3.28 15.02 20.66
N LEU A 53 -3.65 16.10 21.36
CA LEU A 53 -4.47 16.05 22.59
C LEU A 53 -5.98 16.21 22.33
N HIS A 54 -6.37 16.90 21.26
CA HIS A 54 -7.78 17.12 20.92
C HIS A 54 -8.46 15.86 20.38
N ASP A 55 -7.69 14.95 19.80
CA ASP A 55 -8.23 13.71 19.24
C ASP A 55 -8.08 12.54 20.23
N GLN A 56 -9.02 12.45 21.18
CA GLN A 56 -9.07 11.38 22.19
C GLN A 56 -9.34 9.99 21.58
N ASP A 57 -9.88 9.92 20.36
CA ASP A 57 -10.27 8.69 19.65
C ASP A 57 -9.32 8.31 18.51
N CYS A 58 -8.23 9.05 18.34
CA CYS A 58 -7.38 8.90 17.17
C CYS A 58 -6.69 7.54 17.13
N GLY A 59 -6.88 6.82 16.03
CA GLY A 59 -6.13 5.61 15.73
C GLY A 59 -4.62 5.84 15.80
N LEU A 60 -3.87 4.75 15.94
CA LEU A 60 -2.40 4.70 15.96
C LEU A 60 -1.67 5.65 14.96
N PRO A 61 -2.16 5.94 13.73
CA PRO A 61 -1.41 6.73 12.76
C PRO A 61 -1.06 8.17 13.18
N ILE A 62 -2.01 8.92 13.77
CA ILE A 62 -1.79 10.35 14.07
C ILE A 62 -0.86 10.53 15.26
N SER A 63 -0.97 9.66 16.28
CA SER A 63 -0.02 9.64 17.38
C SER A 63 1.42 9.39 16.91
N GLN A 64 1.63 8.51 15.91
CA GLN A 64 2.97 8.25 15.36
C GLN A 64 3.49 9.43 14.55
N LEU A 65 2.64 10.08 13.75
CA LEU A 65 3.00 11.27 12.97
C LEU A 65 3.42 12.44 13.86
N CYS A 66 2.80 12.60 15.04
CA CYS A 66 3.18 13.65 15.98
C CYS A 66 4.41 13.30 16.84
N LEU A 67 4.60 12.02 17.19
CA LEU A 67 5.70 11.59 18.07
C LEU A 67 7.06 11.56 17.36
N SER A 68 7.11 11.13 16.09
CA SER A 68 8.38 10.98 15.37
C SER A 68 9.19 12.30 15.29
N PRO A 69 8.61 13.44 14.89
CA PRO A 69 9.35 14.71 14.80
C PRO A 69 9.85 15.18 16.15
N LEU A 70 9.02 15.06 17.21
CA LEU A 70 9.42 15.43 18.56
C LEU A 70 10.56 14.55 19.08
N VAL A 71 10.54 13.25 18.79
CA VAL A 71 11.62 12.34 19.15
C VAL A 71 12.93 12.69 18.44
N VAL A 72 12.87 13.11 17.17
CA VAL A 72 14.04 13.58 16.43
C VAL A 72 14.55 14.91 17.02
N MET A 73 13.65 15.86 17.27
CA MET A 73 13.96 17.18 17.81
C MET A 73 14.53 17.10 19.24
N LEU A 74 14.10 16.13 20.05
CA LEU A 74 14.65 15.85 21.38
C LEU A 74 16.15 15.60 21.35
N LYS A 75 16.68 15.05 20.25
CA LYS A 75 18.11 14.77 20.05
C LYS A 75 18.89 15.94 19.44
N SER A 76 18.26 17.09 19.24
CA SER A 76 18.91 18.26 18.66
C SER A 76 20.10 18.72 19.51
N LYS A 77 21.18 19.12 18.85
CA LYS A 77 22.30 19.79 19.52
C LYS A 77 21.96 21.21 19.95
N ASP A 78 20.91 21.77 19.36
CA ASP A 78 20.30 23.02 19.81
C ASP A 78 19.50 22.78 21.10
N GLU A 79 19.80 23.58 22.12
CA GLU A 79 19.23 23.42 23.46
C GLU A 79 17.73 23.74 23.47
N ASP A 80 17.31 24.82 22.81
CA ASP A 80 15.92 25.26 22.76
C ASP A 80 15.05 24.27 21.99
N HIS A 81 15.55 23.70 20.88
CA HIS A 81 14.86 22.66 20.13
C HIS A 81 14.66 21.40 20.97
N SER A 82 15.73 20.91 21.62
CA SER A 82 15.66 19.72 22.48
C SER A 82 14.70 19.95 23.66
N GLN A 83 14.75 21.14 24.27
CA GLN A 83 13.90 21.52 25.39
C GLN A 83 12.42 21.61 24.98
N THR A 84 12.12 22.26 23.86
CA THR A 84 10.76 22.37 23.31
C THR A 84 10.18 20.97 23.03
N ALA A 85 10.99 20.06 22.49
CA ALA A 85 10.58 18.68 22.25
C ALA A 85 10.31 17.92 23.55
N CYS A 86 11.17 18.12 24.55
CA CYS A 86 11.04 17.54 25.88
C CYS A 86 9.71 17.95 26.52
N GLU A 87 9.40 19.25 26.52
CA GLU A 87 8.16 19.79 27.08
C GLU A 87 6.92 19.29 26.33
N GLY A 88 6.97 19.28 25.00
CA GLY A 88 5.91 18.74 24.16
C GLY A 88 5.62 17.28 24.45
N LEU A 89 6.64 16.42 24.45
CA LEU A 89 6.51 15.00 24.77
C LEU A 89 5.99 14.78 26.19
N SER A 90 6.56 15.49 27.17
CA SER A 90 6.16 15.42 28.58
C SER A 90 4.67 15.74 28.77
N LYS A 91 4.19 16.80 28.10
CA LYS A 91 2.78 17.20 28.11
C LYS A 91 1.87 16.15 27.49
N LEU A 92 2.30 15.51 26.40
CA LEU A 92 1.54 14.45 25.74
C LEU A 92 1.48 13.16 26.58
N ILE A 93 2.61 12.73 27.13
CA ILE A 93 2.76 11.53 27.96
C ILE A 93 1.86 11.60 29.20
N ARG A 94 1.88 12.74 29.91
CA ARG A 94 1.10 12.93 31.14
C ARG A 94 -0.41 12.97 30.90
N LYS A 95 -0.84 13.33 29.68
CA LYS A 95 -2.26 13.52 29.35
C LYS A 95 -2.92 12.33 28.65
N SER A 96 -2.16 11.43 28.01
CA SER A 96 -2.73 10.34 27.21
C SER A 96 -2.01 9.00 27.36
N PRO A 97 -2.66 7.99 27.97
CA PRO A 97 -2.13 6.62 28.03
C PRO A 97 -1.91 5.99 26.64
N ASN A 98 -2.68 6.39 25.63
CA ASN A 98 -2.50 5.90 24.26
C ASN A 98 -1.18 6.39 23.66
N ILE A 99 -0.80 7.64 23.95
CA ILE A 99 0.48 8.20 23.54
C ILE A 99 1.63 7.47 24.23
N GLN A 100 1.51 7.16 25.53
CA GLN A 100 2.51 6.36 26.24
C GLN A 100 2.75 5.02 25.52
N LYS A 101 1.68 4.28 25.21
CA LYS A 101 1.75 3.01 24.49
C LYS A 101 2.35 3.16 23.09
N ALA A 102 1.95 4.20 22.35
CA ALA A 102 2.46 4.47 21.01
C ALA A 102 3.97 4.77 21.03
N LEU A 103 4.43 5.59 21.98
CA LEU A 103 5.84 5.94 22.15
C LEU A 103 6.69 4.73 22.54
N LEU A 104 6.21 3.86 23.43
CA LEU A 104 6.92 2.61 23.75
C LEU A 104 7.01 1.69 22.54
N LYS A 105 5.92 1.55 21.77
CA LYS A 105 5.88 0.73 20.54
C LYS A 105 6.72 1.29 19.40
N SER A 106 7.02 2.59 19.38
CA SER A 106 7.85 3.21 18.35
C SER A 106 9.35 2.91 18.52
N GLY A 107 9.74 2.15 19.55
CA GLY A 107 11.14 1.87 19.85
C GLY A 107 11.86 3.01 20.57
N PHE A 108 11.11 3.93 21.19
CA PHE A 108 11.67 5.08 21.91
C PHE A 108 12.70 4.65 22.96
N ILE A 109 12.41 3.61 23.75
CA ILE A 109 13.33 3.13 24.79
C ILE A 109 14.67 2.70 24.19
N GLN A 110 14.67 1.87 23.14
CA GLN A 110 15.88 1.41 22.48
C GLN A 110 16.69 2.59 21.93
N MET A 111 16.01 3.55 21.29
CA MET A 111 16.65 4.75 20.76
C MET A 111 17.28 5.62 21.86
N THR A 112 16.58 5.84 22.97
CA THR A 112 17.13 6.59 24.11
C THR A 112 18.30 5.87 24.77
N THR A 113 18.29 4.54 24.85
CA THR A 113 19.43 3.76 25.35
C THR A 113 20.68 4.04 24.50
N PHE A 114 20.56 4.02 23.17
CA PHE A 114 21.69 4.33 22.29
C PHE A 114 22.16 5.77 22.44
N ALA A 115 21.22 6.74 22.46
CA ALA A 115 21.55 8.15 22.61
C ALA A 115 22.24 8.46 23.95
N LEU A 116 21.85 7.78 25.03
CA LEU A 116 22.50 7.95 26.34
C LEU A 116 23.89 7.27 26.42
N MET A 117 24.16 6.30 25.55
CA MET A 117 25.46 5.61 25.47
C MET A 117 26.49 6.33 24.59
N GLU A 118 26.03 7.14 23.63
CA GLU A 118 26.87 7.80 22.64
C GLU A 118 27.78 8.86 23.28
N GLU A 119 29.08 8.80 22.95
CA GLU A 119 30.06 9.78 23.42
C GLU A 119 29.86 11.13 22.70
N GLY A 120 29.98 12.23 23.44
CA GLY A 120 29.86 13.58 22.87
C GLY A 120 28.42 14.08 22.70
N VAL A 121 27.43 13.35 23.20
CA VAL A 121 26.04 13.85 23.28
C VAL A 121 25.98 15.02 24.27
N PRO A 122 25.37 16.17 23.89
CA PRO A 122 25.25 17.31 24.79
C PRO A 122 24.48 16.99 26.08
N ASN A 123 24.88 17.60 27.19
CA ASN A 123 24.28 17.35 28.50
C ASN A 123 22.77 17.64 28.52
N HIS A 124 22.31 18.70 27.85
CA HIS A 124 20.90 19.05 27.77
C HIS A 124 20.06 17.95 27.10
N VAL A 125 20.58 17.31 26.05
CA VAL A 125 19.90 16.18 25.38
C VAL A 125 19.77 14.99 26.33
N GLN A 126 20.84 14.65 27.06
CA GLN A 126 20.79 13.54 28.03
C GLN A 126 19.78 13.83 29.15
N THR A 127 19.82 15.05 29.70
CA THR A 127 18.88 15.52 30.71
C THR A 127 17.43 15.42 30.22
N ASN A 128 17.14 15.91 29.02
CA ASN A 128 15.81 15.92 28.42
C ASN A 128 15.28 14.51 28.12
N ILE A 129 16.14 13.62 27.62
CA ILE A 129 15.79 12.20 27.45
C ILE A 129 15.40 11.57 28.80
N LEU A 130 16.17 11.81 29.86
CA LEU A 130 15.87 11.28 31.19
C LEU A 130 14.58 11.88 31.77
N VAL A 131 14.26 13.15 31.49
CA VAL A 131 12.98 13.76 31.85
C VAL A 131 11.81 13.03 31.20
N VAL A 132 11.88 12.79 29.89
CA VAL A 132 10.82 12.07 29.16
C VAL A 132 10.64 10.63 29.65
N ILE A 133 11.74 9.93 29.96
CA ILE A 133 11.70 8.59 30.56
C ILE A 133 11.03 8.63 31.95
N LEU A 134 11.40 9.60 32.79
CA LEU A 134 10.80 9.77 34.11
C LEU A 134 9.30 10.09 34.02
N ASP A 135 8.89 10.90 33.06
CA ASP A 135 7.48 11.20 32.80
C ASP A 135 6.70 9.97 32.33
N LEU A 136 7.28 9.11 31.49
CA LEU A 136 6.65 7.84 31.13
C LEU A 136 6.41 6.97 32.37
N ILE A 137 7.42 6.81 33.21
CA ILE A 137 7.35 5.97 34.43
C ILE A 137 6.30 6.51 35.40
N THR A 138 6.33 7.82 35.67
CA THR A 138 5.43 8.48 36.63
C THR A 138 4.00 8.58 36.10
N SER A 139 3.81 8.58 34.78
CA SER A 139 2.49 8.58 34.14
C SER A 139 1.87 7.19 33.94
N GLY A 140 2.53 6.12 34.44
CA GLY A 140 1.98 4.77 34.45
C GLY A 140 2.27 3.92 33.21
N ALA A 141 3.28 4.29 32.41
CA ALA A 141 3.73 3.46 31.30
C ALA A 141 4.23 2.08 31.78
N ASP A 142 4.22 1.10 30.88
CA ASP A 142 4.80 -0.22 31.16
C ASP A 142 6.31 -0.09 31.38
N ILE A 143 6.74 -0.32 32.62
CA ILE A 143 8.15 -0.21 33.02
C ILE A 143 8.96 -1.46 32.64
N HIS A 144 8.33 -2.59 32.34
CA HIS A 144 9.05 -3.83 32.03
C HIS A 144 9.82 -3.71 30.72
N VAL A 145 9.29 -2.97 29.75
CA VAL A 145 10.00 -2.67 28.49
C VAL A 145 11.21 -1.74 28.68
N MET A 146 11.34 -1.11 29.85
CA MET A 146 12.43 -0.20 30.20
C MET A 146 13.62 -0.88 30.88
N GLY A 147 13.57 -2.21 31.11
CA GLY A 147 14.65 -2.93 31.78
C GLY A 147 16.01 -2.83 31.09
N GLY A 148 16.02 -2.62 29.77
CA GLY A 148 17.25 -2.37 28.99
C GLY A 148 17.97 -1.07 29.35
N LEU A 149 17.33 -0.14 30.07
CA LEU A 149 17.97 1.10 30.55
C LEU A 149 18.84 0.88 31.79
N LEU A 150 18.66 -0.20 32.55
CA LEU A 150 19.35 -0.38 33.83
C LEU A 150 20.89 -0.31 33.73
N PRO A 151 21.56 -0.94 32.75
CA PRO A 151 23.02 -0.84 32.63
C PRO A 151 23.50 0.58 32.34
N ILE A 152 22.77 1.35 31.52
CA ILE A 152 23.16 2.73 31.19
C ILE A 152 22.87 3.69 32.34
N LEU A 153 21.75 3.50 33.04
CA LEU A 153 21.44 4.28 34.23
C LEU A 153 22.47 4.05 35.34
N ASP A 154 22.93 2.82 35.55
CA ASP A 154 23.99 2.51 36.52
C ASP A 154 25.32 3.22 36.19
N LYS A 155 25.66 3.32 34.89
CA LYS A 155 26.82 4.09 34.44
C LYS A 155 26.66 5.58 34.70
N LEU A 156 25.51 6.16 34.31
CA LEU A 156 25.21 7.59 34.50
C LEU A 156 25.10 7.97 35.99
N ALA A 157 24.57 7.08 36.82
CA ALA A 157 24.42 7.29 38.27
C ALA A 157 25.75 7.35 39.04
N LYS A 158 26.86 6.92 38.41
CA LYS A 158 28.23 6.91 38.97
C LYS A 158 29.13 7.99 38.37
N GLU A 159 28.58 8.86 37.52
CA GLU A 159 29.33 9.96 36.92
C GLU A 159 29.68 11.01 38.00
N GLU A 160 30.96 11.37 38.11
CA GLU A 160 31.50 12.29 39.12
C GLU A 160 31.69 13.71 38.60
N ASP A 161 31.49 13.94 37.30
CA ASP A 161 31.56 15.26 36.69
C ASP A 161 30.49 16.20 37.25
N SER A 162 30.93 17.29 37.89
CA SER A 162 30.07 18.34 38.44
C SER A 162 29.09 18.94 37.42
N GLN A 163 29.46 19.00 36.13
CA GLN A 163 28.59 19.53 35.07
C GLN A 163 27.46 18.57 34.69
N LYS A 164 27.50 17.32 35.17
CA LYS A 164 26.52 16.26 34.91
C LYS A 164 25.73 15.86 36.15
N GLN A 165 25.81 16.63 37.23
CA GLN A 165 25.13 16.33 38.49
C GLN A 165 23.61 16.12 38.32
N GLU A 166 22.96 16.91 37.46
CA GLU A 166 21.53 16.74 37.17
C GLU A 166 21.24 15.40 36.49
N ILE A 167 22.07 15.00 35.53
CA ILE A 167 21.96 13.72 34.81
C ILE A 167 22.11 12.57 35.80
N THR A 168 23.14 12.64 36.66
CA THR A 168 23.40 11.66 37.72
C THR A 168 22.20 11.51 38.64
N MET A 169 21.62 12.62 39.12
CA MET A 169 20.47 12.61 40.01
C MET A 169 19.22 12.00 39.34
N LYS A 170 18.90 12.39 38.10
CA LYS A 170 17.75 11.81 37.38
C LYS A 170 17.96 10.32 37.08
N ALA A 171 19.17 9.91 36.69
CA ALA A 171 19.49 8.51 36.45
C ALA A 171 19.29 7.66 37.72
N GLN A 172 19.75 8.15 38.88
CA GLN A 172 19.54 7.49 40.18
C GLN A 172 18.06 7.36 40.54
N ILE A 173 17.25 8.40 40.31
CA ILE A 173 15.79 8.37 40.55
C ILE A 173 15.15 7.28 39.69
N ILE A 174 15.43 7.29 38.38
CA ILE A 174 14.86 6.32 37.44
C ILE A 174 15.29 4.90 37.80
N GLN A 175 16.59 4.68 38.07
CA GLN A 175 17.13 3.39 38.49
C GLN A 175 16.42 2.88 39.74
N THR A 176 16.26 3.73 40.76
CA THR A 176 15.56 3.39 42.01
C THR A 176 14.12 2.97 41.76
N ILE A 177 13.39 3.69 40.88
CA ILE A 177 12.00 3.33 40.55
C ILE A 177 11.92 1.99 39.81
N LEU A 178 12.81 1.76 38.82
CA LEU A 178 12.80 0.51 38.05
C LEU A 178 13.17 -0.71 38.93
N THR A 179 14.20 -0.58 39.78
CA THR A 179 14.62 -1.65 40.67
C THR A 179 13.59 -1.94 41.77
N SER A 180 12.99 -0.90 42.36
CA SER A 180 11.96 -1.08 43.41
C SER A 180 10.69 -1.77 42.91
N LYS A 181 10.32 -1.55 41.64
CA LYS A 181 9.15 -2.20 41.02
C LYS A 181 9.47 -3.56 40.37
N SER A 182 10.56 -4.21 40.80
CA SER A 182 10.95 -5.55 40.33
C SER A 182 11.13 -5.67 38.82
N VAL A 183 11.58 -4.61 38.15
CA VAL A 183 12.21 -4.75 36.83
C VAL A 183 13.60 -5.35 37.08
N THR A 184 13.63 -6.61 37.52
CA THR A 184 14.85 -7.39 37.59
C THR A 184 15.24 -7.76 36.19
N VAL A 185 16.46 -7.42 35.78
CA VAL A 185 17.12 -8.05 34.63
C VAL A 185 16.97 -9.56 34.83
N PRO A 186 16.26 -10.28 33.93
CA PRO A 186 16.16 -11.73 34.05
C PRO A 186 17.58 -12.28 34.10
N SER A 187 17.86 -13.14 35.08
CA SER A 187 19.15 -13.84 35.13
C SER A 187 19.43 -14.45 33.75
N PRO A 188 20.64 -14.29 33.19
CA PRO A 188 20.99 -14.80 31.86
C PRO A 188 20.61 -16.28 31.66
N SER A 189 20.64 -17.06 32.75
CA SER A 189 20.24 -18.47 32.77
C SER A 189 18.76 -18.70 32.40
N SER A 190 17.83 -17.90 32.93
CA SER A 190 16.39 -18.03 32.67
C SER A 190 16.07 -17.65 31.23
N TYR A 191 16.66 -16.56 30.75
CA TYR A 191 16.46 -16.05 29.40
C TYR A 191 17.00 -17.02 28.33
N ILE A 192 18.16 -17.64 28.58
CA ILE A 192 18.73 -18.66 27.68
C ILE A 192 17.82 -19.89 27.60
N GLN A 193 17.19 -20.31 28.70
CA GLN A 193 16.31 -21.47 28.71
C GLN A 193 15.00 -21.21 27.95
N GLU A 194 14.43 -20.01 28.10
CA GLU A 194 13.25 -19.60 27.31
C GLU A 194 13.56 -19.46 25.82
N LEU A 195 14.70 -18.88 25.47
CA LEU A 195 15.16 -18.80 24.08
C LEU A 195 15.34 -20.19 23.46
N LYS A 196 15.88 -21.16 24.22
CA LYS A 196 15.98 -22.55 23.74
C LYS A 196 14.62 -23.16 23.47
N LYS A 197 13.64 -22.99 24.36
CA LYS A 197 12.26 -23.46 24.15
C LYS A 197 11.62 -22.81 22.92
N LYS A 198 11.78 -21.49 22.74
CA LYS A 198 11.26 -20.77 21.57
C LYS A 198 11.91 -21.25 20.26
N ASN A 199 13.23 -21.49 20.27
CA ASN A 199 13.93 -22.01 19.10
C ASN A 199 13.49 -23.43 18.72
N GLU A 200 13.27 -24.32 19.71
CA GLU A 200 12.74 -25.66 19.42
C GLU A 200 11.32 -25.61 18.84
N GLU A 201 10.47 -24.75 19.37
CA GLU A 201 9.10 -24.57 18.87
C GLU A 201 9.09 -23.99 17.44
N GLN A 202 9.89 -22.96 17.18
CA GLN A 202 10.05 -22.41 15.83
C GLN A 202 10.57 -23.46 14.84
N LYS A 203 11.50 -24.32 15.27
CA LYS A 203 12.01 -25.41 14.43
C LYS A 203 10.91 -26.42 14.06
N LYS A 204 10.00 -26.74 14.99
CA LYS A 204 8.84 -27.61 14.70
C LYS A 204 7.88 -26.96 13.71
N GLN A 205 7.58 -25.67 13.90
CA GLN A 205 6.70 -24.92 12.98
C GLN A 205 7.28 -24.85 11.56
N ILE A 206 8.59 -24.64 11.43
CA ILE A 206 9.28 -24.65 10.12
C ILE A 206 9.17 -26.02 9.45
N GLU A 207 9.35 -27.11 10.19
CA GLU A 207 9.25 -28.47 9.65
C GLU A 207 7.83 -28.80 9.19
N GLU A 208 6.82 -28.42 9.97
CA GLU A 208 5.42 -28.60 9.61
C GLU A 208 5.04 -27.79 8.37
N GLN A 209 5.50 -26.54 8.28
CA GLN A 209 5.24 -25.69 7.12
C GLN A 209 5.92 -26.21 5.85
N LYS A 210 7.11 -26.82 5.95
CA LYS A 210 7.74 -27.53 4.83
C LYS A 210 6.88 -28.70 4.35
N ARG A 211 6.32 -29.49 5.27
CA ARG A 211 5.44 -30.61 4.93
C ARG A 211 4.18 -30.15 4.19
N LEU A 212 3.54 -29.09 4.66
CA LEU A 212 2.37 -28.49 4.01
C LEU A 212 2.71 -27.94 2.61
N ASN A 213 3.87 -27.29 2.45
CA ASN A 213 4.29 -26.76 1.14
C ASN A 213 4.51 -27.85 0.10
N GLU A 214 5.05 -29.01 0.49
CA GLU A 214 5.20 -30.15 -0.42
C GLU A 214 3.84 -30.75 -0.82
N GLU A 215 2.87 -30.79 0.11
CA GLU A 215 1.50 -31.22 -0.19
C GLU A 215 0.79 -30.26 -1.16
N TYR A 216 0.91 -28.95 -0.95
CA TYR A 216 0.34 -27.94 -1.87
C TYR A 216 1.00 -28.01 -3.25
N LYS A 217 2.30 -28.22 -3.35
CA LYS A 217 2.98 -28.42 -4.64
C LYS A 217 2.39 -29.59 -5.42
N LYS A 218 2.10 -30.70 -4.74
CA LYS A 218 1.48 -31.87 -5.36
C LYS A 218 0.07 -31.55 -5.86
N GLN A 219 -0.74 -30.87 -5.06
CA GLN A 219 -2.09 -30.46 -5.45
C GLN A 219 -2.09 -29.51 -6.66
N ILE A 220 -1.15 -28.56 -6.72
CA ILE A 220 -0.99 -27.65 -7.86
C ILE A 220 -0.66 -28.45 -9.13
N SER A 221 0.30 -29.38 -9.05
CA SER A 221 0.66 -30.22 -10.19
C SER A 221 -0.50 -31.08 -10.69
N ASP A 222 -1.31 -31.64 -9.78
CA ASP A 222 -2.49 -32.45 -10.14
C ASP A 222 -3.58 -31.59 -10.82
N LEU A 223 -3.76 -30.35 -10.38
CA LEU A 223 -4.71 -29.40 -10.99
C LEU A 223 -4.26 -28.92 -12.37
N GLU A 224 -2.96 -28.68 -12.55
CA GLU A 224 -2.40 -28.29 -13.85
C GLU A 224 -2.63 -29.37 -14.91
N ILE A 225 -2.48 -30.66 -14.54
CA ILE A 225 -2.79 -31.79 -15.42
C ILE A 225 -4.27 -31.80 -15.79
N GLN A 226 -5.17 -31.63 -14.82
CA GLN A 226 -6.61 -31.59 -15.08
C GLN A 226 -7.01 -30.44 -16.00
N ILE A 227 -6.39 -29.26 -15.85
CA ILE A 227 -6.62 -28.11 -16.73
C ILE A 227 -6.16 -28.42 -18.15
N GLU A 228 -4.98 -29.04 -18.32
CA GLU A 228 -4.46 -29.40 -19.62
C GLU A 228 -5.32 -30.46 -20.31
N GLU A 229 -5.80 -31.45 -19.57
CA GLU A 229 -6.73 -32.47 -20.07
C GLU A 229 -8.11 -31.91 -20.42
N ALA A 230 -8.56 -30.88 -19.68
CA ALA A 230 -9.84 -30.22 -19.91
C ALA A 230 -9.80 -29.17 -21.04
N LYS A 231 -8.61 -28.77 -21.53
CA LYS A 231 -8.53 -27.87 -22.68
C LYS A 231 -9.19 -28.53 -23.90
N PRO A 232 -10.17 -27.86 -24.54
CA PRO A 232 -10.73 -28.34 -25.78
C PRO A 232 -9.59 -28.53 -26.79
N LYS A 233 -9.49 -29.72 -27.38
CA LYS A 233 -8.52 -29.98 -28.45
C LYS A 233 -8.81 -29.01 -29.59
N SER A 234 -7.93 -28.04 -29.81
CA SER A 234 -8.03 -27.09 -30.91
C SER A 234 -7.79 -27.85 -32.22
N GLY A 235 -8.85 -28.39 -32.80
CA GLY A 235 -8.85 -28.96 -34.14
C GLY A 235 -9.43 -27.95 -35.13
N ASP A 236 -8.93 -28.00 -36.37
CA ASP A 236 -9.55 -27.26 -37.47
C ASP A 236 -11.00 -27.74 -37.64
N VAL A 237 -11.94 -26.78 -37.66
CA VAL A 237 -13.36 -27.07 -37.89
C VAL A 237 -13.57 -27.05 -39.40
N ALA A 238 -13.93 -28.20 -39.97
CA ALA A 238 -14.31 -28.29 -41.37
C ALA A 238 -15.52 -27.36 -41.62
N PHE A 239 -15.39 -26.47 -42.62
CA PHE A 239 -16.43 -25.50 -42.94
C PHE A 239 -16.91 -25.66 -44.38
N SER A 240 -18.12 -25.17 -44.65
CA SER A 240 -18.70 -25.14 -45.98
C SER A 240 -19.26 -23.73 -46.27
N ILE A 241 -19.43 -23.39 -47.54
CA ILE A 241 -20.06 -22.14 -47.95
C ILE A 241 -21.19 -22.50 -48.91
N ASN A 242 -22.42 -22.42 -48.40
CA ASN A 242 -23.63 -22.73 -49.14
C ASN A 242 -24.23 -21.45 -49.70
N VAL A 243 -23.80 -21.08 -50.90
CA VAL A 243 -24.35 -19.94 -51.64
C VAL A 243 -25.18 -20.39 -52.84
N PRO A 244 -26.36 -19.80 -53.06
CA PRO A 244 -27.17 -20.07 -54.25
C PRO A 244 -26.45 -19.60 -55.51
N THR A 245 -26.75 -20.21 -56.66
CA THR A 245 -26.24 -19.75 -57.95
C THR A 245 -26.58 -18.27 -58.16
N GLY A 246 -25.62 -17.48 -58.62
CA GLY A 246 -25.86 -16.07 -58.95
C GLY A 246 -24.64 -15.41 -59.59
N SER A 247 -24.49 -14.09 -59.40
CA SER A 247 -23.51 -13.28 -60.11
C SER A 247 -22.07 -13.37 -59.55
N TYR A 248 -21.54 -14.59 -59.49
CA TYR A 248 -20.15 -14.87 -59.13
C TYR A 248 -19.60 -16.08 -59.90
N LYS A 249 -18.27 -16.21 -59.95
CA LYS A 249 -17.56 -17.43 -60.36
C LYS A 249 -16.85 -18.02 -59.14
N ARG A 250 -17.01 -19.32 -58.91
CA ARG A 250 -16.24 -20.07 -57.92
C ARG A 250 -15.06 -20.74 -58.63
N LYS A 251 -13.88 -20.71 -58.01
CA LYS A 251 -12.73 -21.48 -58.49
C LYS A 251 -12.84 -22.93 -58.01
N ASP A 252 -12.67 -23.89 -58.92
CA ASP A 252 -12.79 -25.32 -58.60
C ASP A 252 -11.79 -25.73 -57.51
N GLY A 253 -12.28 -26.51 -56.54
CA GLY A 253 -11.46 -27.00 -55.42
C GLY A 253 -11.11 -25.96 -54.36
N GLU A 254 -11.55 -24.70 -54.48
CA GLU A 254 -11.25 -23.63 -53.54
C GLU A 254 -12.52 -22.93 -53.03
N PHE A 255 -12.38 -22.22 -51.91
CA PHE A 255 -13.37 -21.27 -51.40
C PHE A 255 -13.11 -19.85 -51.91
N THR A 256 -12.65 -19.74 -53.16
CA THR A 256 -12.39 -18.46 -53.84
C THR A 256 -13.59 -18.09 -54.71
N TYR A 257 -14.20 -16.94 -54.42
CA TYR A 257 -15.37 -16.43 -55.13
C TYR A 257 -15.07 -15.07 -55.76
N THR A 258 -15.29 -14.96 -57.07
CA THR A 258 -15.08 -13.72 -57.83
C THR A 258 -16.43 -13.16 -58.27
N SER A 259 -16.77 -11.97 -57.80
CA SER A 259 -17.98 -11.26 -58.21
C SER A 259 -17.99 -10.98 -59.71
N THR A 260 -19.12 -11.17 -60.38
CA THR A 260 -19.32 -10.83 -61.81
C THR A 260 -20.28 -9.67 -62.05
N ALA A 261 -20.93 -9.16 -60.99
CA ALA A 261 -21.83 -8.00 -61.05
C ALA A 261 -21.71 -7.14 -59.79
N ALA A 262 -21.99 -5.83 -59.92
CA ALA A 262 -22.02 -4.88 -58.83
C ALA A 262 -23.35 -5.00 -58.04
N GLN A 263 -23.37 -5.87 -57.03
CA GLN A 263 -24.49 -6.07 -56.13
C GLN A 263 -24.02 -6.68 -54.81
N TYR A 264 -24.79 -6.47 -53.74
CA TYR A 264 -24.56 -7.14 -52.46
C TYR A 264 -24.67 -8.66 -52.59
N LYS A 265 -23.77 -9.37 -51.92
CA LYS A 265 -23.72 -10.82 -51.86
C LYS A 265 -23.43 -11.24 -50.43
N VAL A 266 -24.19 -12.21 -49.94
CA VAL A 266 -24.00 -12.81 -48.64
C VAL A 266 -23.51 -14.23 -48.84
N PHE A 267 -22.40 -14.59 -48.18
CA PHE A 267 -21.79 -15.91 -48.23
C PHE A 267 -21.89 -16.55 -46.85
N PRO A 268 -22.94 -17.35 -46.58
CA PRO A 268 -23.07 -18.08 -45.32
C PRO A 268 -21.94 -19.10 -45.17
N ILE A 269 -21.31 -19.12 -43.99
CA ILE A 269 -20.29 -20.11 -43.63
C ILE A 269 -20.90 -21.06 -42.59
N GLU A 270 -20.87 -22.36 -42.88
CA GLU A 270 -21.25 -23.44 -41.96
C GLU A 270 -19.99 -24.05 -41.32
N PRO A 271 -20.03 -24.63 -40.11
CA PRO A 271 -21.21 -25.04 -39.35
C PRO A 271 -21.87 -23.93 -38.53
N VAL A 272 -23.08 -24.21 -38.05
CA VAL A 272 -23.76 -23.36 -37.06
C VAL A 272 -22.96 -23.41 -35.76
N ILE A 273 -22.59 -22.24 -35.25
CA ILE A 273 -21.92 -22.10 -33.96
C ILE A 273 -22.99 -22.09 -32.86
N THR A 274 -22.95 -23.07 -31.96
CA THR A 274 -23.88 -23.18 -30.82
C THR A 274 -23.23 -22.81 -29.49
N GLU A 275 -21.98 -23.23 -29.26
CA GLU A 275 -21.25 -23.03 -27.99
C GLU A 275 -19.75 -22.89 -28.25
N GLY A 276 -19.05 -22.12 -27.40
CA GLY A 276 -17.58 -21.97 -27.45
C GLY A 276 -17.08 -20.75 -28.21
N ILE A 277 -15.76 -20.70 -28.44
CA ILE A 277 -15.07 -19.60 -29.12
C ILE A 277 -14.49 -20.13 -30.42
N TYR A 278 -14.86 -19.49 -31.53
CA TYR A 278 -14.37 -19.84 -32.86
C TYR A 278 -13.52 -18.72 -33.43
N LYS A 279 -12.49 -19.11 -34.17
CA LYS A 279 -11.67 -18.20 -34.96
C LYS A 279 -11.91 -18.49 -36.43
N CYS A 280 -12.37 -17.49 -37.18
CA CYS A 280 -12.50 -17.54 -38.63
C CYS A 280 -11.48 -16.58 -39.24
N GLU A 281 -10.63 -17.08 -40.13
CA GLU A 281 -9.67 -16.27 -40.87
C GLU A 281 -10.16 -16.09 -42.31
N ILE A 282 -10.29 -14.83 -42.75
CA ILE A 282 -10.81 -14.49 -44.07
C ILE A 282 -9.77 -13.65 -44.80
N LYS A 283 -9.51 -13.99 -46.07
CA LYS A 283 -8.61 -13.24 -46.96
C LYS A 283 -9.38 -12.81 -48.21
N GLY A 284 -9.29 -11.54 -48.57
CA GLY A 284 -9.91 -10.99 -49.77
C GLY A 284 -9.40 -9.59 -50.09
N ASN A 285 -9.87 -9.02 -51.20
CA ASN A 285 -9.64 -7.61 -51.54
C ASN A 285 -10.57 -6.72 -50.71
N LEU A 286 -10.33 -6.68 -49.41
CA LEU A 286 -11.09 -5.91 -48.43
C LEU A 286 -10.58 -4.46 -48.47
N GLY A 287 -11.48 -3.49 -48.58
CA GLY A 287 -11.11 -2.08 -48.74
C GLY A 287 -12.08 -1.26 -49.59
N THR A 288 -13.24 -1.82 -49.94
CA THR A 288 -14.25 -1.09 -50.72
C THR A 288 -15.14 -0.19 -49.85
N GLY A 289 -14.91 -0.20 -48.53
CA GLY A 289 -15.77 0.49 -47.57
C GLY A 289 -17.16 -0.14 -47.45
N ASN A 290 -17.37 -1.34 -47.99
CA ASN A 290 -18.63 -2.08 -48.00
C ASN A 290 -18.46 -3.58 -47.65
N ASP A 291 -17.32 -3.96 -47.07
CA ASP A 291 -16.99 -5.33 -46.70
C ASP A 291 -17.39 -5.62 -45.26
N TRP A 292 -18.33 -6.55 -45.07
CA TRP A 292 -19.00 -6.79 -43.78
C TRP A 292 -18.80 -8.23 -43.34
N PHE A 293 -18.49 -8.45 -42.07
CA PHE A 293 -18.25 -9.77 -41.49
C PHE A 293 -19.04 -9.92 -40.21
N GLY A 294 -19.63 -11.09 -39.96
CA GLY A 294 -20.50 -11.22 -38.81
C GLY A 294 -21.08 -12.60 -38.63
N VAL A 295 -21.99 -12.68 -37.68
CA VAL A 295 -22.80 -13.87 -37.39
C VAL A 295 -24.27 -13.53 -37.62
N MET A 296 -25.01 -14.49 -38.15
CA MET A 296 -26.46 -14.39 -38.31
C MET A 296 -27.11 -15.61 -37.65
N LYS A 297 -28.37 -15.46 -37.23
CA LYS A 297 -29.11 -16.61 -36.70
C LYS A 297 -29.18 -17.74 -37.74
N SER A 298 -29.06 -18.97 -37.26
CA SER A 298 -29.20 -20.16 -38.10
C SER A 298 -30.54 -20.16 -38.84
N GLY A 299 -30.51 -20.54 -40.11
CA GLY A 299 -31.68 -20.56 -40.99
C GLY A 299 -32.06 -19.20 -41.59
N LEU A 300 -31.41 -18.09 -41.21
CA LEU A 300 -31.60 -16.81 -41.87
C LEU A 300 -31.04 -16.87 -43.30
N VAL A 301 -31.91 -16.64 -44.29
CA VAL A 301 -31.52 -16.55 -45.70
C VAL A 301 -31.59 -15.09 -46.14
N ILE A 302 -30.45 -14.54 -46.58
CA ILE A 302 -30.36 -13.19 -47.14
C ILE A 302 -30.10 -13.34 -48.64
N PRO A 303 -31.05 -12.95 -49.51
CA PRO A 303 -30.87 -13.06 -50.94
C PRO A 303 -29.78 -12.09 -51.41
N PHE A 304 -29.22 -12.36 -52.59
CA PHE A 304 -28.37 -11.37 -53.26
C PHE A 304 -29.16 -10.07 -53.50
N GLU A 305 -28.42 -8.96 -53.67
CA GLU A 305 -28.96 -7.59 -53.73
C GLU A 305 -29.46 -7.04 -52.38
N SER A 306 -29.63 -7.90 -51.38
CA SER A 306 -29.87 -7.52 -49.98
C SER A 306 -28.60 -7.66 -49.13
N HIS A 307 -28.63 -7.09 -47.91
CA HIS A 307 -27.50 -7.17 -46.96
C HIS A 307 -27.97 -7.14 -45.50
N THR A 308 -27.09 -7.52 -44.57
CA THR A 308 -27.39 -7.76 -43.14
C THR A 308 -27.80 -6.52 -42.34
N ASN A 309 -27.85 -5.31 -42.92
CA ASN A 309 -28.31 -4.08 -42.26
C ASN A 309 -29.67 -3.60 -42.79
N THR A 310 -30.27 -4.35 -43.72
CA THR A 310 -31.63 -4.06 -44.20
C THR A 310 -32.64 -4.88 -43.42
N GLN A 311 -33.80 -4.29 -43.15
CA GLN A 311 -34.93 -5.05 -42.62
C GLN A 311 -35.50 -5.94 -43.74
N PRO A 312 -35.92 -7.18 -43.44
CA PRO A 312 -36.10 -7.76 -42.10
C PRO A 312 -34.86 -8.47 -41.52
N TYR A 313 -33.72 -8.50 -42.23
CA TYR A 313 -32.55 -9.33 -41.90
C TYR A 313 -31.71 -8.78 -40.74
N ALA A 314 -31.68 -7.45 -40.59
CA ALA A 314 -30.85 -6.79 -39.61
C ALA A 314 -31.13 -7.21 -38.17
N LYS A 315 -32.39 -7.51 -37.84
CA LYS A 315 -32.82 -7.90 -36.48
C LYS A 315 -32.27 -9.25 -35.99
N ASP A 316 -31.70 -10.06 -36.88
CA ASP A 316 -31.21 -11.41 -36.60
C ASP A 316 -29.73 -11.55 -36.97
N SER A 317 -29.00 -10.43 -37.04
CA SER A 317 -27.59 -10.36 -37.44
C SER A 317 -26.76 -9.51 -36.48
N ILE A 318 -25.50 -9.90 -36.29
CA ILE A 318 -24.43 -9.11 -35.69
C ILE A 318 -23.32 -9.02 -36.73
N PHE A 319 -22.87 -7.82 -37.07
CA PHE A 319 -21.80 -7.64 -38.05
C PHE A 319 -20.86 -6.50 -37.69
N PHE A 320 -19.61 -6.67 -38.10
CA PHE A 320 -18.57 -5.67 -38.04
C PHE A 320 -18.49 -4.93 -39.37
N TYR A 321 -18.50 -3.60 -39.29
CA TYR A 321 -18.42 -2.71 -40.42
C TYR A 321 -17.66 -1.44 -40.04
N ALA A 322 -16.63 -1.09 -40.81
CA ALA A 322 -15.87 0.15 -40.68
C ALA A 322 -15.37 0.45 -39.24
N GLY A 323 -14.93 -0.57 -38.50
CA GLY A 323 -14.45 -0.39 -37.12
C GLY A 323 -15.53 -0.51 -36.05
N HIS A 324 -16.80 -0.61 -36.43
CA HIS A 324 -17.94 -0.67 -35.52
C HIS A 324 -18.64 -2.02 -35.56
N VAL A 325 -19.19 -2.42 -34.42
CA VAL A 325 -20.08 -3.58 -34.31
C VAL A 325 -21.52 -3.08 -34.35
N TYR A 326 -22.34 -3.75 -35.15
CA TYR A 326 -23.77 -3.54 -35.23
C TYR A 326 -24.48 -4.82 -34.79
N GLN A 327 -25.47 -4.69 -33.93
CA GLN A 327 -26.33 -5.78 -33.49
C GLN A 327 -27.79 -5.38 -33.71
N ASN A 328 -28.55 -6.27 -34.35
CA ASN A 328 -29.98 -6.06 -34.60
C ASN A 328 -30.27 -4.76 -35.38
N GLY A 329 -29.34 -4.34 -36.25
CA GLY A 329 -29.39 -3.09 -37.02
C GLY A 329 -29.05 -1.81 -36.24
N LYS A 330 -28.48 -1.93 -35.03
CA LYS A 330 -28.07 -0.78 -34.19
C LYS A 330 -26.58 -0.85 -33.86
N PRO A 331 -25.86 0.28 -33.79
CA PRO A 331 -24.48 0.29 -33.29
C PRO A 331 -24.46 -0.13 -31.82
N THR A 332 -23.48 -0.93 -31.43
CA THR A 332 -23.25 -1.39 -30.04
C THR A 332 -22.22 -0.54 -29.31
#